data_AF-A0A3M8P4C7-F1
#
_entry.id   AF-A0A3M8P4C7-F1
#
_cell.length_a   1.000
_cell.length_b   1.000
_cell.length_c   1.000
_cell.angle_alpha   90.00
_cell.angle_beta   90.00
_cell.angle_gamma   90.00
#
_symmetry.space_group_name_H-M   'P 1'
#
loop_
_entity.id
_entity.type
_entity.pdbx_description
1 polymer ?
#
loop_
_entity_poly.entity_id
_entity_poly.type
_entity_poly.pdbx_seq_one_letter_code
_entity_poly.pdbx_strand_id
1 'polypeptide(L)'
;MKKNLLFAASLLAVSGFMAACGTSDTAEEPTETTDTSEETADTAPEDTVEEALEEEVAEDVPAEEAVEEETEDSGSGTDATEDSPEEASGDVSEAVETEGTLTQSDEQAYELYVLPGYELTSEEPNKDSLYVAEDDSVFMRIETFTTEQLDFASAEETMKQTLNAVNPDAEAVEGQPLENSAVTNSSVYEVDSTEGTVTGITFEKEDLIVRLTIFDNEELNATEDFKRMGQTIERTE
;
A
#
# COMPACT_ATOMS: atom_id res chain seq x y z
N MET A 1 -64.04 5.66 -35.50
CA MET A 1 -63.79 6.60 -36.63
C MET A 1 -62.27 6.77 -36.67
N LYS A 2 -61.50 6.52 -37.75
CA LYS A 2 -61.43 7.27 -39.03
C LYS A 2 -61.38 8.79 -38.77
N LYS A 3 -60.39 9.57 -39.22
CA LYS A 3 -59.21 9.27 -40.04
C LYS A 3 -58.28 10.52 -40.11
N ASN A 4 -57.02 10.30 -40.50
CA ASN A 4 -56.04 11.24 -41.10
C ASN A 4 -55.16 12.04 -40.10
N LEU A 5 -53.81 12.08 -40.17
CA LEU A 5 -52.84 12.17 -41.28
C LEU A 5 -52.69 13.62 -41.82
N LEU A 6 -51.49 14.24 -41.65
CA LEU A 6 -50.57 14.70 -42.72
C LEU A 6 -49.51 15.73 -42.24
N PHE A 7 -48.24 15.43 -42.58
CA PHE A 7 -47.06 16.30 -42.85
C PHE A 7 -46.72 17.57 -42.05
N ALA A 8 -45.48 17.61 -41.55
CA ALA A 8 -44.43 18.47 -42.13
C ALA A 8 -43.05 17.80 -41.93
N ALA A 9 -42.16 17.92 -42.93
CA ALA A 9 -40.76 17.48 -42.84
C ALA A 9 -39.84 18.70 -42.88
N SER A 10 -38.71 18.65 -42.18
CA SER A 10 -37.57 19.53 -42.46
C SER A 10 -36.26 18.80 -42.19
N LEU A 11 -35.37 18.80 -43.18
CA LEU A 11 -34.02 18.27 -43.12
C LEU A 11 -33.04 19.40 -42.76
N LEU A 12 -32.17 19.13 -41.79
CA LEU A 12 -30.93 19.86 -41.52
C LEU A 12 -29.91 18.77 -41.12
N ALA A 13 -29.15 18.23 -42.08
CA ALA A 13 -27.83 18.74 -42.49
C ALA A 13 -26.88 18.83 -41.27
N VAL A 14 -26.13 17.77 -40.98
CA VAL A 14 -24.75 17.56 -41.49
C VAL A 14 -23.80 18.67 -41.04
N SER A 15 -23.00 18.39 -40.01
CA SER A 15 -21.56 18.14 -40.16
C SER A 15 -20.91 17.89 -38.79
N GLY A 16 -20.16 16.80 -38.67
CA GLY A 16 -19.24 16.62 -37.54
C GLY A 16 -17.90 17.24 -37.88
N PHE A 17 -17.36 18.06 -36.98
CA PHE A 17 -15.96 18.49 -37.00
C PHE A 17 -15.31 18.02 -35.72
N MET A 18 -14.37 17.06 -35.84
CA MET A 18 -13.35 16.87 -34.82
C MET A 18 -12.20 17.87 -35.10
N ALA A 19 -11.96 18.74 -34.14
CA ALA A 19 -10.69 19.40 -33.87
C ALA A 19 -10.58 19.45 -32.34
N ALA A 20 -9.59 18.87 -31.66
CA ALA A 20 -8.17 18.70 -31.97
C ALA A 20 -7.41 20.04 -32.07
N CYS A 21 -7.26 20.69 -30.92
CA CYS A 21 -6.20 21.64 -30.59
C CYS A 21 -6.12 21.71 -29.05
N GLY A 22 -4.98 21.54 -28.37
CA GLY A 22 -3.61 21.43 -28.87
C GLY A 22 -2.88 22.77 -28.86
N THR A 23 -2.45 23.19 -27.67
CA THR A 23 -1.33 24.11 -27.35
C THR A 23 -1.11 25.36 -28.22
N SER A 24 -1.15 26.56 -27.60
CA SER A 24 0.07 27.38 -27.31
C SER A 24 -0.28 28.86 -27.03
N ASP A 25 0.35 29.41 -26.00
CA ASP A 25 0.74 30.82 -25.75
C ASP A 25 -0.09 32.05 -26.19
N THR A 26 -0.46 32.83 -25.16
CA THR A 26 0.00 34.23 -24.93
C THR A 26 -0.19 35.31 -26.02
N ALA A 27 -1.13 36.25 -25.77
CA ALA A 27 -0.87 37.69 -25.59
C ALA A 27 -2.10 38.59 -25.86
N GLU A 28 -2.46 39.40 -24.86
CA GLU A 28 -2.91 40.81 -24.97
C GLU A 28 -4.08 41.17 -25.92
N GLU A 29 -5.26 41.43 -25.33
CA GLU A 29 -5.96 42.74 -25.21
C GLU A 29 -5.68 43.89 -26.23
N PRO A 30 -6.59 44.89 -26.40
CA PRO A 30 -7.75 45.24 -25.55
C PRO A 30 -9.08 45.52 -26.31
N THR A 31 -10.18 45.68 -25.56
CA THR A 31 -10.91 46.97 -25.56
C THR A 31 -11.89 47.08 -24.38
N GLU A 32 -11.62 48.09 -23.54
CA GLU A 32 -12.54 48.85 -22.69
C GLU A 32 -13.93 49.14 -23.34
N THR A 33 -15.02 49.49 -22.63
CA THR A 33 -15.15 50.09 -21.27
C THR A 33 -16.56 49.81 -20.67
N THR A 34 -16.62 49.70 -19.32
CA THR A 34 -17.65 50.11 -18.30
C THR A 34 -19.15 50.35 -18.67
N ASP A 35 -20.16 50.39 -17.77
CA ASP A 35 -20.34 50.62 -16.30
C ASP A 35 -21.69 49.92 -15.91
N THR A 36 -21.91 49.17 -14.81
CA THR A 36 -21.99 49.49 -13.35
C THR A 36 -23.43 49.56 -12.77
N SER A 37 -23.61 49.03 -11.54
CA SER A 37 -24.78 49.12 -10.62
C SER A 37 -26.08 48.37 -11.00
N GLU A 38 -26.90 47.83 -10.07
CA GLU A 38 -26.89 47.91 -8.59
C GLU A 38 -27.60 46.71 -7.90
N GLU A 39 -27.26 46.56 -6.61
CA GLU A 39 -27.84 45.80 -5.48
C GLU A 39 -29.31 45.30 -5.48
N THR A 40 -29.55 44.12 -4.88
CA THR A 40 -30.60 43.88 -3.82
C THR A 40 -30.45 42.49 -3.17
N ALA A 41 -30.98 42.34 -1.94
CA ALA A 41 -30.67 41.24 -1.02
C ALA A 41 -31.91 40.45 -0.53
N ASP A 42 -31.63 39.40 0.26
CA ASP A 42 -32.49 38.76 1.27
C ASP A 42 -33.63 37.82 0.82
N THR A 43 -33.51 36.51 1.12
CA THR A 43 -34.34 35.85 2.18
C THR A 43 -33.81 34.45 2.53
N ALA A 44 -33.84 34.09 3.82
CA ALA A 44 -33.70 32.71 4.31
C ALA A 44 -35.03 31.92 4.21
N PRO A 45 -35.05 30.62 4.57
CA PRO A 45 -35.32 30.31 5.98
C PRO A 45 -34.48 29.17 6.57
N GLU A 46 -34.28 29.25 7.89
CA GLU A 46 -33.96 28.10 8.75
C GLU A 46 -35.22 27.25 9.00
N ASP A 47 -35.07 25.95 9.22
CA ASP A 47 -36.00 25.23 10.10
C ASP A 47 -35.25 24.13 10.88
N THR A 48 -35.48 24.11 12.18
CA THR A 48 -34.76 23.33 13.20
C THR A 48 -35.45 22.01 13.51
N VAL A 49 -34.70 20.92 13.65
CA VAL A 49 -35.04 19.84 14.60
C VAL A 49 -33.76 19.32 15.26
N GLU A 50 -33.76 19.25 16.59
CA GLU A 50 -32.68 18.73 17.43
C GLU A 50 -33.14 17.45 18.14
N GLU A 51 -32.16 16.64 18.58
CA GLU A 51 -32.26 15.48 19.49
C GLU A 51 -33.14 14.26 19.14
N ALA A 52 -32.46 13.09 19.08
CA ALA A 52 -32.67 12.04 20.08
C ALA A 52 -31.40 11.15 20.18
N LEU A 53 -30.79 11.11 21.36
CA LEU A 53 -29.79 10.10 21.74
C LEU A 53 -30.53 8.87 22.28
N GLU A 54 -30.19 7.66 21.82
CA GLU A 54 -30.39 6.43 22.61
C GLU A 54 -29.12 5.58 22.58
N GLU A 55 -28.72 5.16 23.77
CA GLU A 55 -27.44 4.52 24.13
C GLU A 55 -27.78 3.11 24.63
N GLU A 56 -27.38 2.07 23.90
CA GLU A 56 -27.61 0.67 24.26
C GLU A 56 -26.26 -0.05 24.42
N VAL A 57 -25.56 0.25 25.52
CA VAL A 57 -24.41 -0.53 25.99
C VAL A 57 -24.90 -1.56 27.00
N ALA A 58 -24.90 -2.83 26.59
CA ALA A 58 -25.17 -3.94 27.50
C ALA A 58 -23.85 -4.43 28.13
N GLU A 59 -23.69 -4.23 29.43
CA GLU A 59 -22.68 -4.96 30.22
C GLU A 59 -23.09 -6.44 30.34
N ASP A 60 -22.11 -7.34 30.18
CA ASP A 60 -22.09 -8.59 30.93
C ASP A 60 -20.67 -8.86 31.42
N VAL A 61 -20.55 -9.38 32.64
CA VAL A 61 -19.31 -9.51 33.43
C VAL A 61 -19.20 -10.97 33.88
N PRO A 62 -17.99 -11.55 34.00
CA PRO A 62 -17.30 -11.39 35.28
C PRO A 62 -15.77 -11.36 35.21
N ALA A 63 -15.18 -10.93 36.32
CA ALA A 63 -13.74 -10.88 36.56
C ALA A 63 -13.24 -12.08 37.39
N GLU A 64 -11.90 -12.15 37.50
CA GLU A 64 -11.09 -12.90 38.48
C GLU A 64 -11.10 -14.44 38.42
N GLU A 65 -9.91 -15.03 38.29
CA GLU A 65 -9.20 -15.59 39.45
C GLU A 65 -7.67 -15.47 39.25
N ALA A 66 -6.97 -15.07 40.30
CA ALA A 66 -5.51 -15.10 40.40
C ALA A 66 -5.08 -16.27 41.29
N VAL A 67 -3.99 -16.95 40.94
CA VAL A 67 -3.34 -17.93 41.82
C VAL A 67 -1.82 -17.75 41.75
N GLU A 68 -1.24 -17.21 42.83
CA GLU A 68 0.18 -17.35 43.18
C GLU A 68 0.31 -18.42 44.28
N GLU A 69 1.40 -19.21 44.24
CA GLU A 69 2.27 -19.64 45.37
C GLU A 69 3.44 -20.45 44.75
N GLU A 70 4.70 -20.01 44.85
CA GLU A 70 5.69 -20.25 45.95
C GLU A 70 6.27 -21.70 45.97
N THR A 71 7.54 -21.94 45.59
CA THR A 71 8.83 -21.98 46.38
C THR A 71 9.07 -23.28 47.21
N GLU A 72 10.25 -23.89 47.38
CA GLU A 72 11.66 -23.72 46.92
C GLU A 72 12.28 -25.10 46.52
N ASP A 73 13.47 -25.18 45.87
CA ASP A 73 14.74 -25.62 46.54
C ASP A 73 15.90 -26.10 45.62
N SER A 74 17.11 -25.60 45.95
CA SER A 74 18.49 -26.12 45.78
C SER A 74 19.04 -26.73 44.47
N GLY A 75 20.20 -26.20 44.01
CA GLY A 75 21.02 -26.85 42.97
C GLY A 75 22.28 -26.10 42.51
N SER A 76 23.21 -25.78 43.41
CA SER A 76 24.49 -25.10 43.08
C SER A 76 25.35 -25.80 42.01
N GLY A 77 25.91 -25.04 41.05
CA GLY A 77 26.95 -25.55 40.15
C GLY A 77 27.37 -24.59 39.03
N THR A 78 28.43 -23.82 39.26
CA THR A 78 29.09 -23.00 38.23
C THR A 78 29.71 -23.85 37.12
N ASP A 79 29.42 -23.53 35.86
CA ASP A 79 30.49 -23.42 34.85
C ASP A 79 30.12 -22.36 33.80
N ALA A 80 31.12 -21.77 33.17
CA ALA A 80 30.98 -20.68 32.20
C ALA A 80 31.92 -20.92 31.01
N THR A 81 31.60 -20.31 29.86
CA THR A 81 32.29 -20.51 28.55
C THR A 81 32.08 -21.94 27.99
N GLU A 82 31.90 -22.16 26.69
CA GLU A 82 32.08 -21.25 25.54
C GLU A 82 30.78 -21.04 24.75
N ASP A 83 30.52 -19.77 24.47
CA ASP A 83 29.63 -19.34 23.39
C ASP A 83 30.25 -19.75 22.05
N SER A 84 29.57 -20.62 21.34
CA SER A 84 29.87 -20.95 19.95
C SER A 84 28.60 -20.64 19.17
N PRO A 85 28.53 -19.51 18.46
CA PRO A 85 27.47 -19.31 17.49
C PRO A 85 27.66 -20.38 16.40
N GLU A 86 26.89 -21.47 16.49
CA GLU A 86 26.65 -22.30 15.31
C GLU A 86 25.98 -21.42 14.26
N GLU A 87 26.61 -21.35 13.10
CA GLU A 87 26.19 -20.62 11.92
C GLU A 87 24.70 -20.88 11.63
N ALA A 88 23.84 -19.95 12.03
CA ALA A 88 22.41 -19.98 11.73
C ALA A 88 22.17 -19.55 10.27
N SER A 89 22.76 -20.30 9.33
CA SER A 89 22.43 -20.29 7.91
C SER A 89 21.12 -21.06 7.66
N GLY A 90 20.12 -20.86 8.52
CA GLY A 90 18.74 -21.24 8.21
C GLY A 90 18.21 -20.23 7.20
N ASP A 91 17.52 -20.70 6.17
CA ASP A 91 16.99 -19.79 5.15
C ASP A 91 15.96 -18.86 5.84
N VAL A 92 16.05 -17.55 5.60
CA VAL A 92 15.28 -16.55 6.35
C VAL A 92 13.77 -16.75 6.13
N SER A 93 13.38 -17.39 5.02
CA SER A 93 12.01 -17.83 4.78
C SER A 93 11.54 -18.91 5.76
N GLU A 94 12.34 -19.95 6.04
CA GLU A 94 11.95 -21.12 6.85
C GLU A 94 11.43 -20.71 8.24
N ALA A 95 12.00 -19.67 8.85
CA ALA A 95 11.51 -19.13 10.12
C ALA A 95 10.07 -18.58 9.99
N VAL A 96 9.83 -17.76 8.97
CA VAL A 96 8.52 -17.14 8.71
C VAL A 96 7.47 -18.19 8.37
N GLU A 97 7.83 -19.24 7.63
CA GLU A 97 6.93 -20.37 7.33
C GLU A 97 6.46 -21.11 8.59
N THR A 98 7.23 -21.07 9.68
CA THR A 98 6.85 -21.70 10.96
C THR A 98 6.06 -20.79 11.89
N GLU A 99 6.20 -19.47 11.76
CA GLU A 99 5.58 -18.47 12.65
C GLU A 99 4.32 -17.83 12.05
N GLY A 100 4.28 -17.68 10.73
CA GLY A 100 3.23 -16.97 9.99
C GLY A 100 2.07 -17.86 9.53
N THR A 101 1.02 -17.21 9.03
CA THR A 101 -0.13 -17.84 8.37
C THR A 101 -0.06 -17.64 6.87
N LEU A 102 -0.02 -18.75 6.11
CA LEU A 102 -0.10 -18.71 4.65
C LEU A 102 -1.41 -18.06 4.21
N THR A 103 -1.29 -16.98 3.45
CA THR A 103 -2.38 -16.10 3.02
C THR A 103 -2.24 -15.85 1.52
N GLN A 104 -3.32 -16.05 0.77
CA GLN A 104 -3.39 -15.79 -0.67
C GLN A 104 -3.89 -14.36 -0.92
N SER A 105 -3.36 -13.69 -1.95
CA SER A 105 -3.92 -12.40 -2.42
C SER A 105 -5.25 -12.62 -3.15
N ASP A 106 -6.23 -11.73 -2.91
CA ASP A 106 -7.51 -11.73 -3.62
C ASP A 106 -7.40 -11.08 -5.02
N GLU A 107 -6.45 -10.16 -5.22
CA GLU A 107 -6.28 -9.37 -6.46
C GLU A 107 -5.09 -9.82 -7.33
N GLN A 108 -4.18 -10.63 -6.81
CA GLN A 108 -2.95 -11.05 -7.50
C GLN A 108 -2.69 -12.55 -7.37
N ALA A 109 -1.97 -13.13 -8.33
CA ALA A 109 -1.70 -14.57 -8.38
C ALA A 109 -0.49 -14.99 -7.52
N TYR A 110 -0.52 -14.69 -6.22
CA TYR A 110 0.51 -15.13 -5.26
C TYR A 110 -0.07 -15.42 -3.87
N GLU A 111 0.71 -16.15 -3.08
CA GLU A 111 0.51 -16.36 -1.64
C GLU A 111 1.80 -16.02 -0.88
N LEU A 112 1.67 -15.65 0.40
CA LEU A 112 2.79 -15.38 1.31
C LEU A 112 2.45 -15.79 2.75
N TYR A 113 3.45 -15.96 3.60
CA TYR A 113 3.23 -16.13 5.03
C TYR A 113 3.18 -14.77 5.72
N VAL A 114 2.06 -14.50 6.38
CA VAL A 114 1.82 -13.28 7.16
C VAL A 114 2.11 -13.54 8.63
N LEU A 115 3.03 -12.78 9.24
CA LEU A 115 3.39 -12.90 10.65
C LEU A 115 2.24 -12.42 11.57
N PRO A 116 2.13 -12.94 12.80
CA PRO A 116 1.18 -12.41 13.78
C PRO A 116 1.39 -10.91 14.03
N GLY A 117 0.31 -10.14 14.06
CA GLY A 117 0.36 -8.68 14.22
C GLY A 117 0.41 -7.91 12.89
N TYR A 118 0.38 -8.59 11.75
CA TYR A 118 0.27 -7.99 10.41
C TYR A 118 -1.03 -8.41 9.71
N GLU A 119 -1.54 -7.55 8.84
CA GLU A 119 -2.76 -7.80 8.04
C GLU A 119 -2.52 -7.48 6.56
N LEU A 120 -2.86 -8.43 5.67
CA LEU A 120 -2.84 -8.23 4.21
C LEU A 120 -4.23 -7.76 3.75
N THR A 121 -4.28 -6.69 2.96
CA THR A 121 -5.50 -6.29 2.23
C THR A 121 -5.19 -5.95 0.78
N SER A 122 -6.15 -6.18 -0.11
CA SER A 122 -6.00 -5.92 -1.54
C SER A 122 -6.46 -4.52 -1.96
N GLU A 123 -5.70 -3.89 -2.85
CA GLU A 123 -5.91 -2.56 -3.43
C GLU A 123 -6.18 -2.70 -4.95
N GLU A 124 -7.41 -2.42 -5.40
CA GLU A 124 -7.70 -2.41 -6.85
C GLU A 124 -6.99 -1.23 -7.56
N PRO A 125 -6.27 -1.42 -8.69
CA PRO A 125 -6.02 -2.69 -9.39
C PRO A 125 -4.63 -3.29 -9.13
N ASN A 126 -4.56 -4.62 -9.00
CA ASN A 126 -3.33 -5.44 -8.93
C ASN A 126 -2.29 -4.99 -7.89
N LYS A 127 -2.75 -4.61 -6.68
CA LYS A 127 -1.89 -4.28 -5.55
C LYS A 127 -2.42 -4.98 -4.30
N ASP A 128 -1.52 -5.25 -3.38
CA ASP A 128 -1.87 -5.49 -1.99
C ASP A 128 -1.01 -4.59 -1.11
N SER A 129 -1.47 -4.41 0.12
CA SER A 129 -0.73 -3.74 1.18
C SER A 129 -0.80 -4.60 2.43
N LEU A 130 0.37 -4.81 3.04
CA LEU A 130 0.58 -5.57 4.26
C LEU A 130 0.96 -4.56 5.36
N TYR A 131 0.12 -4.36 6.36
CA TYR A 131 0.29 -3.31 7.39
C TYR A 131 0.62 -3.95 8.74
N VAL A 132 1.25 -3.18 9.64
CA VAL A 132 1.27 -3.52 11.07
C VAL A 132 -0.13 -3.22 11.64
N ALA A 133 -0.77 -4.19 12.31
CA ALA A 133 -2.16 -4.07 12.75
C ALA A 133 -2.38 -3.02 13.85
N GLU A 134 -1.32 -2.55 14.52
CA GLU A 134 -1.40 -1.49 15.54
C GLU A 134 -1.18 -0.07 14.98
N ASP A 135 -0.62 0.06 13.77
CA ASP A 135 -0.36 1.33 13.07
C ASP A 135 -0.37 1.13 11.55
N ASP A 136 -1.46 1.54 10.89
CA ASP A 136 -1.65 1.40 9.44
C ASP A 136 -0.77 2.36 8.60
N SER A 137 -0.03 3.28 9.24
CA SER A 137 0.97 4.11 8.57
C SER A 137 2.27 3.35 8.25
N VAL A 138 2.51 2.21 8.90
CA VAL A 138 3.67 1.34 8.66
C VAL A 138 3.24 0.10 7.87
N PHE A 139 3.61 0.07 6.59
CA PHE A 139 3.10 -0.91 5.64
C PHE A 139 4.03 -1.19 4.46
N MET A 140 3.88 -2.38 3.88
CA MET A 140 4.51 -2.79 2.64
C MET A 140 3.48 -2.95 1.54
N ARG A 141 3.58 -2.14 0.48
CA ARG A 141 2.86 -2.39 -0.78
C ARG A 141 3.55 -3.49 -1.57
N ILE A 142 2.77 -4.42 -2.09
CA ILE A 142 3.20 -5.58 -2.88
C ILE A 142 2.60 -5.49 -4.29
N GLU A 143 3.46 -5.46 -5.30
CA GLU A 143 3.11 -5.55 -6.72
C GLU A 143 3.84 -6.75 -7.36
N THR A 144 3.11 -7.62 -8.04
CA THR A 144 3.63 -8.82 -8.69
C THR A 144 3.37 -8.82 -10.19
N PHE A 145 4.33 -9.34 -10.96
CA PHE A 145 4.26 -9.41 -12.42
C PHE A 145 4.89 -10.73 -12.88
N THR A 146 4.36 -11.35 -13.93
CA THR A 146 5.13 -12.41 -14.61
C THR A 146 6.29 -11.80 -15.40
N THR A 147 7.36 -12.56 -15.58
CA THR A 147 8.52 -12.20 -16.44
C THR A 147 8.14 -11.97 -17.91
N GLU A 148 6.95 -12.40 -18.36
CA GLU A 148 6.39 -12.05 -19.68
C GLU A 148 5.78 -10.64 -19.73
N GLN A 149 5.33 -10.10 -18.58
CA GLN A 149 4.72 -8.78 -18.47
C GLN A 149 5.75 -7.68 -18.19
N LEU A 150 6.76 -7.97 -17.38
CA LEU A 150 7.78 -7.03 -16.94
C LEU A 150 9.11 -7.76 -16.72
N ASP A 151 10.21 -7.19 -17.21
CA ASP A 151 11.56 -7.69 -16.90
C ASP A 151 12.15 -7.02 -15.65
N PHE A 152 13.11 -7.69 -14.99
CA PHE A 152 13.72 -7.21 -13.75
C PHE A 152 14.31 -5.79 -13.87
N ALA A 153 15.00 -5.44 -14.96
CA ALA A 153 15.64 -4.14 -15.10
C ALA A 153 14.60 -3.02 -15.28
N SER A 154 13.51 -3.29 -16.01
CA SER A 154 12.36 -2.39 -16.09
C SER A 154 11.65 -2.22 -14.74
N ALA A 155 11.56 -3.28 -13.93
CA ALA A 155 10.99 -3.24 -12.58
C ALA A 155 11.86 -2.46 -11.58
N GLU A 156 13.18 -2.65 -11.64
CA GLU A 156 14.18 -1.91 -10.87
C GLU A 156 14.15 -0.40 -11.18
N GLU A 157 14.15 -0.03 -12.47
CA GLU A 157 14.03 1.37 -12.91
C GLU A 157 12.70 1.99 -12.47
N THR A 158 11.59 1.25 -12.56
CA THR A 158 10.28 1.70 -12.04
C THR A 158 10.30 1.88 -10.51
N MET A 159 11.04 1.05 -9.78
CA MET A 159 11.22 1.21 -8.34
C MET A 159 12.02 2.49 -8.02
N LYS A 160 13.12 2.75 -8.73
CA LYS A 160 13.90 3.99 -8.57
C LYS A 160 13.07 5.24 -8.83
N GLN A 161 12.23 5.22 -9.87
CA GLN A 161 11.27 6.30 -10.15
C GLN A 161 10.21 6.45 -9.06
N THR A 162 9.78 5.34 -8.43
CA THR A 162 8.85 5.36 -7.28
C THR A 162 9.48 6.04 -6.07
N LEU A 163 10.73 5.68 -5.71
CA LEU A 163 11.45 6.29 -4.59
C LEU A 163 11.77 7.78 -4.84
N ASN A 164 12.16 8.15 -6.07
CA ASN A 164 12.33 9.56 -6.45
C ASN A 164 11.00 10.36 -6.36
N ALA A 165 9.83 9.70 -6.47
CA ALA A 165 8.55 10.38 -6.27
C ALA A 165 8.21 10.58 -4.78
N VAL A 166 8.74 9.74 -3.89
CA VAL A 166 8.65 9.91 -2.43
C VAL A 166 9.48 11.11 -1.98
N ASN A 167 10.74 11.21 -2.45
CA ASN A 167 11.61 12.34 -2.14
C ASN A 167 12.38 12.79 -3.40
N PRO A 168 11.92 13.84 -4.11
CA PRO A 168 12.57 14.32 -5.33
C PRO A 168 13.84 15.15 -5.07
N ASP A 169 14.13 15.48 -3.82
CA ASP A 169 15.31 16.27 -3.41
C ASP A 169 16.47 15.37 -2.90
N ALA A 170 16.27 14.04 -2.83
CA ALA A 170 17.27 13.06 -2.42
C ALA A 170 17.48 11.96 -3.47
N GLU A 171 18.72 11.49 -3.63
CA GLU A 171 19.01 10.26 -4.39
C GLU A 171 18.83 9.05 -3.46
N ALA A 172 18.14 8.00 -3.93
CA ALA A 172 17.98 6.77 -3.17
C ALA A 172 19.33 6.05 -2.99
N VAL A 173 19.60 5.57 -1.78
CA VAL A 173 20.82 4.84 -1.42
C VAL A 173 20.65 3.37 -1.76
N GLU A 174 21.67 2.75 -2.36
CA GLU A 174 21.68 1.32 -2.67
C GLU A 174 21.97 0.49 -1.40
N GLY A 175 21.05 -0.41 -1.06
CA GLY A 175 21.14 -1.34 0.05
C GLY A 175 21.82 -2.66 -0.34
N GLN A 176 21.84 -3.62 0.58
CA GLN A 176 22.30 -4.98 0.26
C GLN A 176 21.22 -5.75 -0.50
N PRO A 177 21.56 -6.54 -1.55
CA PRO A 177 20.61 -7.41 -2.22
C PRO A 177 20.07 -8.49 -1.26
N LEU A 178 18.89 -9.03 -1.55
CA LEU A 178 18.28 -10.10 -0.74
C LEU A 178 19.14 -11.37 -0.77
N GLU A 179 19.44 -11.92 0.40
CA GLU A 179 20.16 -13.19 0.57
C GLU A 179 19.18 -14.38 0.58
N ASN A 180 18.67 -14.74 -0.59
CA ASN A 180 17.77 -15.89 -0.76
C ASN A 180 18.21 -16.75 -1.96
N SER A 181 18.29 -18.07 -1.77
CA SER A 181 18.84 -18.97 -2.79
C SER A 181 17.92 -19.26 -3.99
N ALA A 182 16.62 -18.97 -3.88
CA ALA A 182 15.64 -19.05 -4.96
C ALA A 182 15.54 -17.75 -5.79
N VAL A 183 16.08 -16.64 -5.27
CA VAL A 183 16.06 -15.34 -5.94
C VAL A 183 17.21 -15.24 -6.95
N THR A 184 16.87 -14.98 -8.21
CA THR A 184 17.83 -14.93 -9.33
C THR A 184 18.44 -13.54 -9.52
N ASN A 185 17.64 -12.49 -9.33
CA ASN A 185 18.06 -11.09 -9.34
C ASN A 185 17.40 -10.37 -8.16
N SER A 186 18.10 -9.48 -7.48
CA SER A 186 17.51 -8.60 -6.46
C SER A 186 18.23 -7.26 -6.35
N SER A 187 17.49 -6.24 -5.95
CA SER A 187 17.97 -4.89 -5.70
C SER A 187 17.19 -4.26 -4.55
N VAL A 188 17.88 -3.56 -3.65
CA VAL A 188 17.28 -2.83 -2.53
C VAL A 188 17.73 -1.37 -2.61
N TYR A 189 16.81 -0.45 -2.44
CA TYR A 189 17.05 0.99 -2.42
C TYR A 189 16.27 1.65 -1.29
N GLU A 190 16.87 2.63 -0.62
CA GLU A 190 16.29 3.30 0.54
C GLU A 190 16.30 4.82 0.32
N VAL A 191 15.25 5.52 0.74
CA VAL A 191 15.19 6.98 0.71
C VAL A 191 14.46 7.52 1.95
N ASP A 192 14.99 8.60 2.52
CA ASP A 192 14.34 9.31 3.62
C ASP A 192 13.06 10.01 3.12
N SER A 193 12.00 9.98 3.92
CA SER A 193 10.74 10.70 3.70
C SER A 193 10.42 11.63 4.88
N THR A 194 9.26 12.29 4.85
CA THR A 194 8.80 13.10 5.99
C THR A 194 8.28 12.28 7.18
N GLU A 195 7.96 11.00 6.95
CA GLU A 195 7.26 10.14 7.93
C GLU A 195 8.16 8.99 8.44
N GLY A 196 9.36 8.85 7.87
CA GLY A 196 10.32 7.79 8.17
C GLY A 196 11.12 7.40 6.92
N THR A 197 11.55 6.14 6.83
CA THR A 197 12.31 5.62 5.68
C THR A 197 11.39 4.87 4.73
N VAL A 198 11.59 5.03 3.42
CA VAL A 198 10.93 4.21 2.41
C VAL A 198 11.94 3.29 1.72
N THR A 199 11.73 1.99 1.85
CA THR A 199 12.57 0.93 1.28
C THR A 199 11.88 0.32 0.06
N GLY A 200 12.47 0.50 -1.12
CA GLY A 200 12.04 -0.14 -2.36
C GLY A 200 12.87 -1.39 -2.66
N ILE A 201 12.21 -2.53 -2.83
CA ILE A 201 12.85 -3.81 -3.13
C ILE A 201 12.26 -4.37 -4.43
N THR A 202 13.13 -4.79 -5.35
CA THR A 202 12.72 -5.54 -6.53
C THR A 202 13.47 -6.88 -6.52
N PHE A 203 12.79 -7.98 -6.79
CA PHE A 203 13.42 -9.28 -6.97
C PHE A 203 12.73 -10.16 -8.01
N GLU A 204 13.48 -11.11 -8.57
CA GLU A 204 13.04 -12.12 -9.53
C GLU A 204 13.17 -13.51 -8.90
N LYS A 205 12.06 -14.24 -8.81
CA LYS A 205 11.95 -15.59 -8.24
C LYS A 205 11.12 -16.45 -9.19
N GLU A 206 11.72 -17.53 -9.67
CA GLU A 206 11.18 -18.36 -10.77
C GLU A 206 10.75 -17.54 -12.01
N ASP A 207 9.45 -17.46 -12.32
CA ASP A 207 8.91 -16.64 -13.42
C ASP A 207 8.13 -15.40 -12.93
N LEU A 208 8.29 -15.05 -11.65
CA LEU A 208 7.68 -13.91 -10.96
C LEU A 208 8.70 -12.79 -10.71
N ILE A 209 8.31 -11.56 -11.05
CA ILE A 209 8.94 -10.31 -10.61
C ILE A 209 8.09 -9.73 -9.49
N VAL A 210 8.71 -9.47 -8.34
CA VAL A 210 8.07 -8.87 -7.17
C VAL A 210 8.67 -7.48 -6.93
N ARG A 211 7.81 -6.51 -6.68
CA ARG A 211 8.16 -5.15 -6.23
C ARG A 211 7.50 -4.90 -4.87
N LEU A 212 8.33 -4.64 -3.86
CA LEU A 212 7.90 -4.27 -2.50
C LEU A 212 8.24 -2.80 -2.28
N THR A 213 7.30 -2.00 -1.76
CA THR A 213 7.57 -0.64 -1.29
C THR A 213 7.14 -0.55 0.17
N ILE A 214 8.12 -0.54 1.07
CA ILE A 214 7.94 -0.51 2.52
C ILE A 214 8.00 0.94 2.98
N PHE A 215 6.98 1.39 3.69
CA PHE A 215 6.91 2.65 4.43
C PHE A 215 7.02 2.29 5.90
N ASP A 216 8.05 2.81 6.58
CA ASP A 216 8.37 2.45 7.96
C ASP A 216 8.90 3.67 8.74
N ASN A 217 8.73 3.64 10.06
CA ASN A 217 9.10 4.74 10.96
C ASN A 217 10.11 4.28 12.03
N GLU A 218 10.79 5.24 12.67
CA GLU A 218 11.83 4.94 13.68
C GLU A 218 11.28 4.33 14.98
N GLU A 219 9.95 4.31 15.18
CA GLU A 219 9.30 3.79 16.40
C GLU A 219 9.02 2.28 16.28
N LEU A 220 8.47 1.82 15.15
CA LEU A 220 8.16 0.41 14.91
C LEU A 220 9.31 -0.35 14.23
N ASN A 221 10.03 0.26 13.28
CA ASN A 221 11.17 -0.33 12.59
C ASN A 221 10.87 -1.76 12.03
N ALA A 222 9.70 -1.90 11.39
CA ALA A 222 9.13 -3.16 10.90
C ALA A 222 9.78 -3.66 9.58
N THR A 223 10.67 -2.88 8.96
CA THR A 223 11.27 -3.16 7.64
C THR A 223 11.85 -4.57 7.50
N GLU A 224 12.51 -5.12 8.52
CA GLU A 224 13.08 -6.47 8.44
C GLU A 224 12.01 -7.57 8.47
N ASP A 225 10.91 -7.39 9.21
CA ASP A 225 9.80 -8.34 9.20
C ASP A 225 9.01 -8.28 7.88
N PHE A 226 8.87 -7.09 7.28
CA PHE A 226 8.37 -6.96 5.91
C PHE A 226 9.28 -7.65 4.88
N LYS A 227 10.61 -7.48 4.96
CA LYS A 227 11.58 -8.20 4.12
C LYS A 227 11.48 -9.72 4.31
N ARG A 228 11.28 -10.19 5.54
CA ARG A 228 11.08 -11.60 5.89
C ARG A 228 9.82 -12.16 5.23
N MET A 229 8.66 -11.54 5.44
CA MET A 229 7.39 -11.96 4.84
C MET A 229 7.43 -11.89 3.30
N GLY A 230 7.97 -10.80 2.74
CA GLY A 230 8.08 -10.61 1.29
C GLY A 230 8.93 -11.68 0.58
N GLN A 231 9.95 -12.24 1.23
CA GLN A 231 10.75 -13.34 0.67
C GLN A 231 9.97 -14.68 0.58
N THR A 232 8.90 -14.83 1.35
CA THR A 232 8.01 -16.01 1.30
C THR A 232 6.99 -15.97 0.16
N ILE A 233 6.94 -14.88 -0.62
CA ILE A 233 6.02 -14.78 -1.76
C ILE A 233 6.30 -15.91 -2.76
N GLU A 234 5.26 -16.69 -3.04
CA GLU A 234 5.23 -17.75 -4.06
C GLU A 234 4.05 -17.51 -5.01
N ARG A 235 4.22 -17.88 -6.28
CA ARG A 235 3.17 -17.74 -7.30
C ARG A 235 2.09 -18.81 -7.16
N THR A 236 0.82 -18.42 -7.27
CA THR A 236 -0.31 -19.36 -7.36
C THR A 236 -0.71 -19.62 -8.82
N GLU A 237 -1.27 -20.82 -9.11
CA GLU A 237 -1.73 -21.25 -10.46
C GLU A 237 -3.05 -20.61 -10.93
#